data_AF-A0A0G0BQL5-F1
#
_entry.id   AF-A0A0G0BQL5-F1
#
_cell.length_a   1.000
_cell.length_b   1.000
_cell.length_c   1.000
_cell.angle_alpha   90.00
_cell.angle_beta   90.00
_cell.angle_gamma   90.00
#
_symmetry.space_group_name_H-M   'P 1'
#
loop_
_entity.id
_entity.type
_entity.pdbx_description
1 polymer ?
#
loop_
_entity_poly.entity_id
_entity_poly.type
_entity_poly.pdbx_seq_one_letter_code
_entity_poly.pdbx_strand_id
1 'polypeptide(L)'
;MKKITTIILSIVFILTACAQFLPQNNGSQGSENSGNEKIAYMKNIYEKEGKNFIDIDEIKWLSEVDNTCTTSTEEATNEIPECNPNGFLIVNDEEKIVTFEIPSDLTVYTANLGQDPSSGNALNVKIFTEVFNGNKETFEFAPFEIKVDGDKVLSLKERYIP
;
A
#
# COMPACT_ATOMS: atom_id res chain seq x y z
N MET A 1 -31.31 -44.22 -44.72
CA MET A 1 -31.25 -42.97 -45.51
C MET A 1 -31.94 -41.85 -44.74
N LYS A 2 -31.20 -40.88 -44.22
CA LYS A 2 -31.63 -39.49 -43.97
C LYS A 2 -30.41 -38.68 -43.54
N LYS A 3 -30.34 -37.46 -44.07
CA LYS A 3 -29.11 -36.73 -44.42
C LYS A 3 -28.53 -35.96 -43.23
N ILE A 4 -27.22 -36.05 -43.08
CA ILE A 4 -26.38 -35.19 -42.21
C ILE A 4 -26.36 -33.80 -42.85
N THR A 5 -26.77 -32.77 -42.11
CA THR A 5 -26.67 -31.38 -42.57
C THR A 5 -25.58 -30.70 -41.77
N THR A 6 -24.40 -30.62 -42.39
CA THR A 6 -23.20 -29.92 -41.94
C THR A 6 -23.46 -28.42 -41.92
N ILE A 7 -23.31 -27.76 -40.77
CA ILE A 7 -23.33 -26.30 -40.66
C ILE A 7 -21.92 -25.79 -40.89
N ILE A 8 -21.77 -24.99 -41.95
CA ILE A 8 -20.51 -24.45 -42.44
C ILE A 8 -20.10 -23.22 -41.63
N LEU A 9 -18.87 -23.33 -41.13
CA LEU A 9 -17.98 -22.33 -40.58
C LEU A 9 -18.00 -21.00 -41.38
N SER A 10 -18.21 -19.87 -40.70
CA SER A 10 -17.96 -18.53 -41.25
C SER A 10 -17.11 -17.73 -40.26
N ILE A 11 -15.80 -17.86 -40.42
CA ILE A 11 -14.78 -17.03 -39.80
C ILE A 11 -14.78 -15.69 -40.56
N VAL A 12 -15.12 -14.59 -39.88
CA VAL A 12 -14.97 -13.24 -40.42
C VAL A 12 -13.75 -12.61 -39.76
N PHE A 13 -12.62 -12.63 -40.49
CA PHE A 13 -11.44 -11.83 -40.18
C PHE A 13 -11.72 -10.38 -40.57
N ILE A 14 -11.85 -9.48 -39.59
CA ILE A 14 -11.81 -8.03 -39.83
C ILE A 14 -10.39 -7.56 -39.48
N LEU A 15 -9.51 -7.61 -40.47
CA LEU A 15 -8.23 -6.91 -40.44
C LEU A 15 -8.48 -5.42 -40.62
N THR A 16 -8.56 -4.67 -39.51
CA THR A 16 -8.50 -3.21 -39.55
C THR A 16 -7.10 -2.78 -39.19
N ALA A 17 -6.30 -2.49 -40.21
CA ALA A 17 -5.02 -1.83 -40.08
C ALA A 17 -5.24 -0.32 -39.92
N CYS A 18 -5.09 0.20 -38.70
CA CYS A 18 -4.77 1.60 -38.47
C CYS A 18 -3.30 1.69 -38.08
N ALA A 19 -2.44 1.86 -39.08
CA ALA A 19 -1.07 2.33 -38.87
C ALA A 19 -1.06 3.85 -39.08
N GLN A 20 -1.01 4.61 -37.99
CA GLN A 20 -0.57 6.01 -38.03
C GLN A 20 0.43 6.26 -36.90
N PHE A 21 1.60 6.71 -37.35
CA PHE A 21 2.79 7.13 -36.61
C PHE A 21 2.50 8.12 -35.49
N LEU A 22 3.13 7.91 -34.32
CA LEU A 22 3.47 8.94 -33.35
C LEU A 22 4.87 8.64 -32.74
N PRO A 23 5.59 9.67 -32.26
CA PRO A 23 7.05 9.78 -32.37
C PRO A 23 7.84 8.96 -31.34
N GLN A 24 9.04 8.51 -31.74
CA GLN A 24 10.08 8.06 -30.82
C GLN A 24 10.59 9.26 -30.01
N ASN A 25 10.13 9.35 -28.76
CA ASN A 25 10.78 10.20 -27.76
C ASN A 25 11.85 9.35 -27.06
N ASN A 26 13.11 9.52 -27.46
CA ASN A 26 14.26 9.07 -26.69
C ASN A 26 14.41 9.98 -25.47
N GLY A 27 13.64 9.65 -24.42
CA GLY A 27 13.80 10.18 -23.08
C GLY A 27 13.93 9.02 -22.12
N SER A 28 15.16 8.72 -21.71
CA SER A 28 15.43 7.93 -20.52
C SER A 28 14.89 8.70 -19.31
N GLN A 29 13.63 8.47 -18.96
CA GLN A 29 13.10 8.76 -17.64
C GLN A 29 12.82 7.42 -16.97
N GLY A 30 13.49 7.18 -15.85
CA GLY A 30 13.21 6.03 -15.01
C GLY A 30 11.72 5.97 -14.74
N SER A 31 11.12 4.82 -15.02
CA SER A 31 9.80 4.49 -14.50
C SER A 31 9.94 4.41 -12.98
N GLU A 32 9.75 5.54 -12.29
CA GLU A 32 9.37 5.50 -10.89
C GLU A 32 8.12 4.64 -10.81
N ASN A 33 8.25 3.47 -10.16
CA ASN A 33 7.12 2.68 -9.73
C ASN A 33 6.27 3.57 -8.82
N SER A 34 5.31 4.31 -9.39
CA SER A 34 4.39 5.18 -8.67
C SER A 34 3.30 4.36 -7.98
N GLY A 35 3.71 3.39 -7.16
CA GLY A 35 2.79 2.77 -6.22
C GLY A 35 2.25 3.88 -5.31
N ASN A 36 0.94 3.90 -5.09
CA ASN A 36 0.32 4.89 -4.20
C ASN A 36 0.80 4.57 -2.78
N GLU A 37 1.71 5.39 -2.27
CA GLU A 37 2.22 5.26 -0.91
C GLU A 37 1.18 5.78 0.08
N LYS A 38 0.91 5.01 1.13
CA LYS A 38 -0.08 5.27 2.16
C LYS A 38 0.56 5.09 3.52
N ILE A 39 0.05 5.80 4.51
CA ILE A 39 0.33 5.52 5.91
C ILE A 39 -0.99 5.07 6.55
N ALA A 40 -0.95 3.98 7.30
CA ALA A 40 -2.17 3.38 7.84
C ALA A 40 -1.91 2.60 9.13
N TYR A 41 -2.95 2.43 9.93
CA TYR A 41 -2.99 1.40 10.96
C TYR A 41 -3.45 0.08 10.36
N MET A 42 -2.79 -1.01 10.73
CA MET A 42 -3.22 -2.35 10.33
C MET A 42 -4.26 -2.87 11.31
N LYS A 43 -5.45 -3.22 10.82
CA LYS A 43 -6.55 -3.72 11.66
C LYS A 43 -6.56 -5.23 11.70
N ASN A 44 -6.32 -5.89 10.57
CA ASN A 44 -6.28 -7.35 10.46
C ASN A 44 -5.25 -7.80 9.41
N ILE A 45 -4.74 -9.03 9.59
CA ILE A 45 -4.03 -9.80 8.57
C ILE A 45 -4.49 -11.26 8.64
N TYR A 46 -4.88 -11.82 7.50
CA TYR A 46 -5.50 -13.14 7.45
C TYR A 46 -5.30 -13.85 6.11
N GLU A 47 -5.47 -15.17 6.13
CA GLU A 47 -5.51 -15.98 4.92
C GLU A 47 -6.96 -16.31 4.56
N LYS A 48 -7.31 -16.18 3.27
CA LYS A 48 -8.58 -16.62 2.71
C LYS A 48 -8.33 -17.24 1.35
N GLU A 49 -8.82 -18.47 1.14
CA GLU A 49 -8.71 -19.19 -0.14
C GLU A 49 -7.25 -19.32 -0.64
N GLY A 50 -6.30 -19.49 0.28
CA GLY A 50 -4.87 -19.63 -0.03
C GLY A 50 -4.16 -18.32 -0.40
N LYS A 51 -4.81 -17.18 -0.20
CA LYS A 51 -4.24 -15.83 -0.40
C LYS A 51 -4.20 -15.07 0.92
N ASN A 52 -3.19 -14.21 1.08
CA ASN A 52 -3.05 -13.34 2.24
C ASN A 52 -3.71 -11.98 1.97
N PHE A 53 -4.36 -11.43 2.97
CA PHE A 53 -5.01 -10.13 2.92
C PHE A 53 -4.67 -9.31 4.16
N ILE A 54 -4.61 -7.99 4.00
CA ILE A 54 -4.61 -7.04 5.11
C ILE A 54 -5.82 -6.12 5.01
N ASP A 55 -6.37 -5.79 6.18
CA ASP A 55 -7.30 -4.68 6.34
C ASP A 55 -6.55 -3.52 6.99
N ILE A 56 -6.60 -2.35 6.36
CA ILE A 56 -5.91 -1.15 6.83
C ILE A 56 -6.89 0.00 7.00
N ASP A 57 -6.56 0.90 7.92
CA ASP A 57 -7.25 2.16 8.16
C ASP A 57 -6.28 3.29 7.88
N GLU A 58 -6.54 4.03 6.80
CA GLU A 58 -5.64 5.06 6.30
C GLU A 58 -5.60 6.25 7.25
N ILE A 59 -4.40 6.72 7.58
CA ILE A 59 -4.17 7.86 8.48
C ILE A 59 -3.30 8.90 7.79
N LYS A 60 -3.41 10.14 8.23
CA LYS A 60 -2.53 11.22 7.81
C LYS A 60 -1.35 11.31 8.76
N TRP A 61 -0.15 11.31 8.20
CA TRP A 61 1.07 11.68 8.91
C TRP A 61 1.42 13.11 8.53
N LEU A 62 1.22 14.03 9.46
CA LEU A 62 1.65 15.42 9.33
C LEU A 62 3.00 15.58 10.03
N SER A 63 3.88 16.38 9.45
CA SER A 63 5.25 16.55 9.89
C SER A 63 5.69 17.99 9.69
N GLU A 64 6.45 18.50 10.65
CA GLU A 64 7.13 19.79 10.52
C GLU A 64 8.12 19.78 9.34
N VAL A 65 8.80 18.65 9.11
CA VAL A 65 9.76 18.49 8.00
C VAL A 65 9.09 18.72 6.65
N ASP A 66 7.84 18.29 6.53
CA ASP A 66 7.06 18.39 5.29
C ASP A 66 6.14 19.63 5.30
N ASN A 67 6.24 20.49 6.32
CA ASN A 67 5.42 21.69 6.54
C ASN A 67 3.90 21.41 6.57
N THR A 68 3.51 20.20 6.98
CA THR A 68 2.09 19.79 7.08
C THR A 68 1.54 19.93 8.51
N CYS A 69 2.41 20.16 9.49
CA CYS A 69 2.09 20.74 10.79
C CYS A 69 3.26 21.67 11.20
N THR A 70 3.10 22.47 12.25
CA THR A 70 4.16 23.36 12.79
C THR A 70 4.34 23.17 14.29
N THR A 71 5.55 23.30 14.82
CA THR A 71 5.79 23.30 16.27
C THR A 71 5.59 24.69 16.90
N SER A 72 5.38 25.73 16.08
CA SER A 72 5.12 27.09 16.54
C SER A 72 3.62 27.34 16.67
N THR A 73 3.15 27.55 17.90
CA THR A 73 1.75 27.90 18.18
C THR A 73 1.32 29.21 17.50
N GLU A 74 2.25 30.13 17.23
CA GLU A 74 1.97 31.40 16.53
C GLU A 74 1.74 31.20 15.02
N GLU A 75 2.33 30.15 14.44
CA GLU A 75 2.21 29.81 13.02
C GLU A 75 1.09 28.80 12.75
N ALA A 76 0.57 28.16 13.79
CA ALA A 76 -0.53 27.22 13.67
C ALA A 76 -1.80 27.93 13.17
N THR A 77 -2.46 27.32 12.19
CA THR A 77 -3.71 27.82 11.60
C THR A 77 -4.74 26.69 11.50
N ASN A 78 -5.94 27.01 11.01
CA ASN A 78 -6.95 25.98 10.72
C ASN A 78 -6.49 25.01 9.61
N GLU A 79 -5.52 25.40 8.77
CA GLU A 79 -5.03 24.60 7.64
C GLU A 79 -3.72 23.87 7.97
N ILE A 80 -2.88 24.45 8.84
CA ILE A 80 -1.62 23.88 9.30
C ILE A 80 -1.72 23.73 10.82
N PRO A 81 -2.05 22.53 11.33
CA PRO A 81 -2.20 22.32 12.77
C PRO A 81 -0.84 22.37 13.48
N GLU A 82 -0.89 22.52 14.80
CA GLU A 82 0.29 22.36 15.66
C GLU A 82 0.71 20.88 15.71
N CYS A 83 1.99 20.59 15.50
CA CYS A 83 2.56 19.25 15.67
C CYS A 83 2.62 18.89 17.16
N ASN A 84 2.75 17.60 17.48
CA ASN A 84 3.22 17.21 18.81
C ASN A 84 4.68 17.68 19.01
N PRO A 85 5.18 17.78 20.26
CA PRO A 85 6.55 18.22 20.55
C PRO A 85 7.67 17.40 19.87
N ASN A 86 7.37 16.21 19.36
CA ASN A 86 8.28 15.36 18.60
C ASN A 86 8.30 15.68 17.08
N GLY A 87 7.62 16.75 16.64
CA GLY A 87 7.69 17.27 15.28
C GLY A 87 6.72 16.61 14.29
N PHE A 88 5.79 15.76 14.74
CA PHE A 88 4.78 15.16 13.88
C PHE A 88 3.40 15.07 14.56
N LEU A 89 2.36 14.91 13.75
CA LEU A 89 0.98 14.70 14.19
C LEU A 89 0.33 13.62 13.33
N ILE A 90 -0.19 12.57 13.95
CA ILE A 90 -0.97 11.55 13.27
C ILE A 90 -2.45 11.89 13.42
N VAL A 91 -3.16 11.96 12.30
CA VAL A 91 -4.59 12.28 12.27
C VAL A 91 -5.36 11.16 11.60
N ASN A 92 -6.42 10.72 12.27
CA ASN A 92 -7.42 9.81 11.71
C ASN A 92 -8.79 10.50 11.80
N ASP A 93 -9.17 11.20 10.73
CA ASP A 93 -10.42 11.98 10.70
C ASP A 93 -11.66 11.07 10.64
N GLU A 94 -11.54 9.92 9.96
CA GLU A 94 -12.62 8.95 9.74
C GLU A 94 -12.01 7.56 9.57
N GLU A 95 -12.52 6.58 10.32
CA GLU A 95 -12.13 5.18 10.13
C GLU A 95 -12.62 4.67 8.77
N LYS A 96 -11.67 4.35 7.89
CA LYS A 96 -11.94 3.89 6.53
C LYS A 96 -11.14 2.62 6.25
N ILE A 97 -11.80 1.48 6.48
CA ILE A 97 -11.18 0.17 6.27
C ILE A 97 -11.12 -0.19 4.79
N VAL A 98 -9.92 -0.47 4.29
CA VAL A 98 -9.65 -0.95 2.94
C VAL A 98 -8.85 -2.24 3.00
N THR A 99 -9.20 -3.19 2.14
CA THR A 99 -8.53 -4.49 2.06
C THR A 99 -7.60 -4.55 0.86
N PHE A 100 -6.39 -5.11 1.05
CA PHE A 100 -5.43 -5.38 -0.01
C PHE A 100 -4.94 -6.84 0.05
N GLU A 101 -4.65 -7.42 -1.11
CA GLU A 101 -3.94 -8.70 -1.23
C GLU A 101 -2.46 -8.49 -0.93
N ILE A 102 -1.88 -9.38 -0.12
CA ILE A 102 -0.45 -9.43 0.16
C ILE A 102 0.18 -10.64 -0.55
N PRO A 103 1.22 -10.43 -1.39
CA PRO A 103 2.02 -11.53 -1.93
C PRO A 103 2.71 -12.32 -0.81
N SER A 104 2.61 -13.66 -0.83
CA SER A 104 3.19 -14.52 0.22
C SER A 104 4.72 -14.39 0.37
N ASP A 105 5.40 -13.93 -0.67
CA ASP A 105 6.85 -13.69 -0.72
C ASP A 105 7.24 -12.25 -0.35
N LEU A 106 6.28 -11.39 0.01
CA LEU A 106 6.55 -10.05 0.49
C LEU A 106 7.37 -10.09 1.78
N THR A 107 8.38 -9.22 1.87
CA THR A 107 9.11 -8.95 3.11
C THR A 107 8.47 -7.77 3.83
N VAL A 108 8.09 -7.99 5.09
CA VAL A 108 7.54 -7.00 6.01
C VAL A 108 8.65 -6.52 6.94
N TYR A 109 8.80 -5.22 7.09
CA TYR A 109 9.80 -4.64 7.98
C TYR A 109 9.13 -4.08 9.24
N THR A 110 9.51 -4.56 10.43
CA THR A 110 8.91 -4.12 11.70
C THR A 110 9.93 -3.38 12.57
N ALA A 111 9.64 -2.17 13.01
CA ALA A 111 10.49 -1.37 13.89
C ALA A 111 10.45 -1.87 15.35
N ASN A 112 9.28 -2.31 15.84
CA ASN A 112 9.07 -2.62 17.27
C ASN A 112 9.64 -3.96 17.73
N LEU A 113 10.06 -4.83 16.81
CA LEU A 113 10.61 -6.15 17.15
C LEU A 113 12.15 -6.18 17.11
N GLY A 114 12.81 -5.13 16.61
CA GLY A 114 14.25 -5.08 16.40
C GLY A 114 15.01 -4.52 17.61
N GLN A 115 16.32 -4.83 17.71
CA GLN A 115 17.24 -4.11 18.61
C GLN A 115 17.61 -2.72 18.06
N ASP A 116 17.42 -2.51 16.76
CA ASP A 116 17.62 -1.22 16.07
C ASP A 116 16.31 -0.80 15.38
N PRO A 117 15.64 0.25 15.89
CA PRO A 117 14.39 0.76 15.30
C PRO A 117 14.60 1.35 13.88
N SER A 118 15.84 1.62 13.47
CA SER A 118 16.17 2.27 12.20
C SER A 118 16.20 1.29 11.01
N SER A 119 16.56 0.02 11.27
CA SER A 119 16.66 -1.02 10.23
C SER A 119 15.44 -1.94 10.19
N GLY A 120 14.76 -2.12 11.33
CA GLY A 120 13.61 -3.02 11.46
C GLY A 120 13.97 -4.50 11.27
N ASN A 121 13.08 -5.40 11.72
CA ASN A 121 13.19 -6.82 11.43
C ASN A 121 12.48 -7.14 10.11
N ALA A 122 13.21 -7.78 9.20
CA ALA A 122 12.65 -8.34 7.98
C ALA A 122 11.98 -9.68 8.29
N LEU A 123 10.66 -9.75 8.12
CA LEU A 123 9.83 -10.93 8.31
C LEU A 123 9.15 -11.29 6.99
N ASN A 124 9.03 -12.57 6.66
CA ASN A 124 8.10 -12.96 5.62
C ASN A 124 6.65 -12.85 6.13
N VAL A 125 5.69 -12.79 5.20
CA VAL A 125 4.26 -12.61 5.52
C VAL A 125 3.75 -13.65 6.51
N LYS A 126 4.15 -14.92 6.37
CA LYS A 126 3.67 -15.97 7.27
C LYS A 126 4.09 -15.70 8.72
N ILE A 127 5.37 -15.43 8.96
CA ILE A 127 5.89 -15.14 10.30
C ILE A 127 5.26 -13.84 10.82
N PHE A 128 5.14 -12.82 9.98
CA PHE A 128 4.50 -11.56 10.38
C PHE A 128 3.03 -11.76 10.78
N THR A 129 2.26 -12.55 10.03
CA THR A 129 0.87 -12.91 10.36
C THR A 129 0.77 -13.59 11.73
N GLU A 130 1.66 -14.54 12.02
CA GLU A 130 1.71 -15.22 13.32
C GLU A 130 2.01 -14.24 14.46
N VAL A 131 3.01 -13.36 14.26
CA VAL A 131 3.41 -12.36 15.27
C VAL A 131 2.33 -11.31 15.48
N PHE A 132 1.74 -10.76 14.39
CA PHE A 132 0.68 -9.76 14.45
C PHE A 132 -0.54 -10.32 15.19
N ASN A 133 -1.01 -11.50 14.82
CA ASN A 133 -2.18 -12.11 15.46
C ASN A 133 -1.91 -12.51 16.92
N GLY A 134 -0.66 -12.86 17.26
CA GLY A 134 -0.26 -13.12 18.63
C GLY A 134 -0.09 -11.87 19.50
N ASN A 135 0.09 -10.69 18.90
CA ASN A 135 0.41 -9.43 19.60
C ASN A 135 -0.40 -8.24 19.07
N LYS A 136 -1.69 -8.44 18.79
CA LYS A 136 -2.52 -7.43 18.10
C LYS A 136 -2.53 -6.07 18.82
N GLU A 137 -2.56 -6.07 20.15
CA GLU A 137 -2.51 -4.85 20.98
C GLU A 137 -1.23 -4.03 20.76
N THR A 138 -0.09 -4.69 20.51
CA THR A 138 1.17 -4.00 20.20
C THR A 138 1.10 -3.25 18.87
N PHE A 139 0.34 -3.76 17.90
CA PHE A 139 0.23 -3.18 16.56
C PHE A 139 -0.96 -2.25 16.37
N GLU A 140 -1.86 -2.13 17.35
CA GLU A 140 -3.12 -1.38 17.23
C GLU A 140 -2.91 0.08 16.80
N PHE A 141 -1.85 0.70 17.32
CA PHE A 141 -1.47 2.08 17.03
C PHE A 141 -0.11 2.19 16.33
N ALA A 142 0.42 1.08 15.81
CA ALA A 142 1.65 1.08 15.04
C ALA A 142 1.38 1.52 13.60
N PRO A 143 1.90 2.67 13.15
CA PRO A 143 1.69 3.12 11.77
C PRO A 143 2.56 2.32 10.81
N PHE A 144 2.00 2.00 9.65
CA PHE A 144 2.72 1.33 8.57
C PHE A 144 2.74 2.20 7.32
N GLU A 145 3.91 2.30 6.69
CA GLU A 145 4.09 2.74 5.31
C GLU A 145 3.77 1.57 4.37
N ILE A 146 2.79 1.78 3.49
CA ILE A 146 2.26 0.75 2.60
C ILE A 146 2.29 1.28 1.16
N LYS A 147 3.01 0.58 0.29
CA LYS A 147 2.99 0.87 -1.16
C LYS A 147 2.06 -0.12 -1.83
N VAL A 148 1.10 0.38 -2.61
CA VAL A 148 0.14 -0.47 -3.31
C VAL A 148 0.15 -0.20 -4.82
N ASP A 149 -0.12 -1.25 -5.60
CA ASP A 149 -0.45 -1.18 -7.03
C ASP A 149 -1.78 -1.90 -7.26
N GLY A 150 -2.82 -1.12 -7.55
CA GLY A 150 -4.20 -1.59 -7.57
C GLY A 150 -4.63 -2.13 -6.19
N ASP A 151 -4.96 -3.42 -6.14
CA ASP A 151 -5.41 -4.15 -4.95
C ASP A 151 -4.28 -4.94 -4.27
N LYS A 152 -3.02 -4.77 -4.70
CA LYS A 152 -1.87 -5.53 -4.19
C LYS A 152 -0.87 -4.68 -3.45
N VAL A 153 -0.37 -5.20 -2.33
CA VAL A 153 0.73 -4.61 -1.57
C VAL A 153 2.07 -4.91 -2.23
N LEU A 154 2.86 -3.87 -2.49
CA LEU A 154 4.23 -3.92 -3.00
C LEU A 154 5.28 -3.80 -1.89
N SER A 155 4.96 -3.09 -0.81
CA SER A 155 5.85 -2.90 0.34
C SER A 155 5.03 -2.64 1.59
N LEU A 156 5.50 -3.17 2.72
CA LEU A 156 4.88 -3.01 4.03
C LEU A 156 5.98 -2.81 5.08
N LYS A 157 6.05 -1.61 5.65
CA LYS A 157 7.07 -1.24 6.64
C LYS A 157 6.43 -0.50 7.80
N GLU A 158 6.64 -0.98 9.01
CA GLU A 158 6.29 -0.26 10.22
C GLU A 158 7.15 1.00 10.33
N ARG A 159 6.50 2.14 10.57
CA ARG A 159 7.15 3.42 10.78
C ARG A 159 7.44 3.58 12.27
N TYR A 160 8.71 3.82 12.60
CA TYR A 160 9.13 4.06 13.97
C TYR A 160 8.54 5.38 14.48
N ILE A 161 7.95 5.34 15.68
CA ILE A 161 7.57 6.51 16.45
C ILE A 161 8.61 6.68 17.59
N PRO A 162 9.40 7.78 17.59
CA PRO A 162 10.38 8.06 18.63
C PRO A 162 9.82 8.29 20.03
#